data_AF-U5D1B7-F1
#
_entry.id   AF-U5D1B7-F1
#
_cell.length_a   1.000
_cell.length_b   1.000
_cell.length_c   1.000
_cell.angle_alpha   90.00
_cell.angle_beta   90.00
_cell.angle_gamma   90.00
#
_symmetry.space_group_name_H-M   'P 1'
#
loop_
_entity.id
_entity.type
_entity.pdbx_description
1 polymer ?
#
loop_
_entity_poly.entity_id
_entity_poly.type
_entity_poly.pdbx_seq_one_letter_code
_entity_poly.pdbx_strand_id
1 'polypeptide(L)' 'VKLDVSQLHDISDDVDFCSKLAREESVILMPGIALAMPGWLRIAFAISPHLLEDGIKRIQSFCQRHSKHQ' A
#
# COMPACT_ATOMS: atom_id res chain seq x y z
N VAL A 1 7.25 0.52 -6.14
CA VAL A 1 7.73 1.32 -4.98
C VAL A 1 8.23 0.34 -3.92
N LYS A 2 9.34 0.61 -3.22
CA LYS A 2 9.82 -0.26 -2.14
C LYS A 2 9.02 0.01 -0.86
N LEU A 3 8.51 -1.03 -0.23
CA LEU A 3 7.84 -0.97 1.06
C LEU A 3 8.87 -1.07 2.17
N ASP A 4 8.88 -0.10 3.08
CA ASP A 4 9.67 -0.17 4.31
C ASP A 4 8.76 -0.53 5.49
N VAL A 5 8.68 -1.83 5.75
CA VAL A 5 7.84 -2.39 6.84
C VAL A 5 8.37 -1.95 8.21
N SER A 6 9.64 -1.56 8.34
CA SER A 6 10.20 -1.14 9.62
C SER A 6 9.50 0.11 10.18
N GLN A 7 8.98 0.97 9.30
CA GLN A 7 8.29 2.22 9.62
C GLN A 7 6.80 2.04 9.96
N LEU A 8 6.27 0.84 9.78
CA LEU A 8 4.84 0.55 9.96
C LEU A 8 4.64 -0.31 11.20
N HIS A 9 3.61 -0.01 12.00
CA HIS A 9 3.13 -0.88 13.06
C HIS A 9 2.08 -1.81 12.48
N ASP A 10 1.97 -3.02 13.04
CA ASP A 10 0.97 -4.04 12.70
C ASP A 10 1.00 -4.65 11.29
N ILE A 11 1.93 -4.26 10.41
CA ILE A 11 2.10 -4.79 9.05
C ILE A 11 3.37 -5.63 8.99
N SER A 12 3.29 -6.88 8.48
CA SER A 12 4.44 -7.80 8.45
C SER A 12 5.18 -7.84 7.12
N ASP A 13 4.48 -7.69 6.00
CA ASP A 13 5.03 -7.83 4.65
C ASP A 13 4.18 -7.10 3.59
N ASP A 14 4.58 -7.22 2.33
CA ASP A 14 3.89 -6.63 1.19
C ASP A 14 2.50 -7.23 0.92
N VAL A 15 2.27 -8.49 1.29
CA VAL A 15 0.96 -9.14 1.16
C VAL A 15 -0.01 -8.61 2.21
N ASP A 16 0.41 -8.53 3.46
CA ASP A 16 -0.39 -8.01 4.56
C ASP A 16 -0.73 -6.52 4.33
N PHE A 17 0.26 -5.72 3.89
CA PHE A 17 0.04 -4.33 3.50
C PHE A 17 -1.08 -4.21 2.45
N CYS A 18 -0.98 -4.97 1.35
CA CYS A 18 -1.99 -4.93 0.28
C CYS A 18 -3.36 -5.42 0.74
N SER A 19 -3.41 -6.45 1.58
CA SER A 19 -4.66 -7.02 2.11
C SER A 19 -5.40 -6.03 3.01
N LYS A 20 -4.69 -5.37 3.94
CA LYS A 20 -5.27 -4.35 4.82
C LYS A 20 -5.70 -3.10 4.07
N LEU A 21 -4.88 -2.62 3.15
CA LEU A 21 -5.22 -1.47 2.30
C LEU A 21 -6.51 -1.72 1.50
N ALA A 22 -6.68 -2.93 0.95
CA ALA A 22 -7.90 -3.29 0.24
C ALA A 22 -9.13 -3.32 1.18
N ARG A 23 -8.98 -3.79 2.41
CA ARG A 23 -10.08 -3.88 3.38
C ARG A 23 -10.50 -2.52 3.94
N GLU A 24 -9.54 -1.67 4.29
CA GLU A 24 -9.79 -0.43 5.00
C GLU A 24 -10.04 0.74 4.05
N GLU A 25 -9.25 0.80 2.99
CA GLU A 25 -9.27 1.89 2.02
C GLU A 25 -9.82 1.47 0.68
N SER A 26 -10.40 0.27 0.49
CA SER A 26 -10.93 -0.17 -0.82
C SER A 26 -9.99 0.09 -2.02
N VAL A 27 -8.67 0.11 -1.78
CA VAL A 27 -7.64 0.34 -2.80
C VAL A 27 -6.86 -0.94 -2.95
N ILE A 28 -6.81 -1.44 -4.18
CA ILE A 28 -6.11 -2.69 -4.50
C ILE A 28 -4.76 -2.35 -5.13
N LEU A 29 -3.70 -2.81 -4.48
CA LEU A 29 -2.34 -2.80 -5.00
C LEU A 29 -1.85 -4.23 -5.18
N MET A 30 -0.85 -4.42 -6.04
CA MET A 30 -0.28 -5.74 -6.26
C MET A 30 1.00 -5.92 -5.41
N PRO A 31 1.06 -6.96 -4.57
CA PRO A 31 2.23 -7.24 -3.76
C PRO A 31 3.38 -7.71 -4.65
N GLY A 32 4.61 -7.31 -4.31
CA GLY A 32 5.80 -7.54 -5.11
C GLY A 32 6.23 -9.00 -5.12
N ILE A 33 5.89 -9.78 -4.09
CA ILE A 33 6.09 -11.23 -4.06
C ILE A 33 5.48 -11.94 -5.29
N ALA A 34 4.36 -11.43 -5.82
CA ALA A 34 3.73 -11.97 -7.04
C ALA A 34 4.60 -11.80 -8.31
N LEU A 35 5.63 -10.95 -8.25
CA LEU A 35 6.63 -10.71 -9.30
C LEU A 35 8.05 -11.12 -8.87
N ALA A 36 8.19 -11.96 -7.84
CA ALA A 36 9.50 -12.32 -7.27
C ALA A 36 10.32 -11.11 -6.76
N MET A 37 9.64 -10.05 -6.32
CA MET A 37 10.23 -8.85 -5.73
C MET A 37 9.66 -8.59 -4.32
N PRO A 38 10.01 -9.42 -3.32
CA PRO A 38 9.46 -9.28 -1.97
C PRO A 38 9.75 -7.90 -1.36
N GLY A 39 8.77 -7.34 -0.65
CA GLY A 39 8.87 -6.01 -0.05
C GLY A 39 8.76 -4.86 -1.06
N TRP A 40 8.27 -5.13 -2.27
CA TRP A 40 7.92 -4.11 -3.25
C TRP A 40 6.42 -4.08 -3.48
N LEU A 41 5.92 -2.95 -3.98
CA LEU A 41 4.54 -2.75 -4.38
C LEU A 41 4.50 -2.32 -5.84
N ARG A 42 3.55 -2.86 -6.59
CA ARG A 42 3.21 -2.39 -7.95
C ARG A 42 1.88 -1.64 -7.92
N ILE A 43 1.93 -0.42 -8.41
CA ILE A 43 0.78 0.47 -8.54
C ILE A 43 0.42 0.54 -10.02
N ALA A 44 -0.79 0.14 -10.36
CA ALA A 44 -1.36 0.32 -11.69
C ALA A 44 -2.12 1.65 -11.73
N PHE A 45 -1.78 2.52 -12.68
CA PHE A 45 -2.34 3.87 -12.79
C PHE A 45 -3.12 4.08 -14.11
N ALA A 46 -3.57 2.99 -14.73
CA ALA A 46 -4.37 3.00 -15.96
C ALA A 46 -5.85 3.35 -15.71
N ILE A 47 -6.08 4.44 -14.97
CA ILE A 47 -7.39 4.97 -14.58
C ILE A 47 -7.42 6.49 -14.78
N SER A 48 -8.58 7.13 -14.60
CA SER A 48 -8.65 8.60 -14.73
C SER A 48 -7.80 9.30 -13.66
N PRO A 49 -7.22 10.48 -13.96
CA PRO A 49 -6.38 11.21 -13.00
C PRO A 49 -7.07 11.48 -11.66
N HIS A 50 -8.35 11.85 -11.68
CA HIS A 50 -9.14 12.07 -10.48
C HIS A 50 -9.21 10.83 -9.58
N LEU A 51 -9.50 9.65 -10.15
CA LEU A 51 -9.58 8.41 -9.37
C LEU A 51 -8.20 7.99 -8.84
N LEU A 52 -7.13 8.27 -9.61
CA LEU A 52 -5.77 8.03 -9.16
C LEU A 52 -5.39 8.92 -7.98
N GLU A 53 -5.70 10.21 -8.05
CA GLU A 53 -5.45 11.16 -6.96
C GLU A 53 -6.18 10.75 -5.68
N ASP A 54 -7.46 10.37 -5.78
CA ASP A 54 -8.22 9.91 -4.62
C ASP A 54 -7.66 8.59 -4.06
N GLY A 55 -7.26 7.65 -4.93
CA GLY A 55 -6.58 6.43 -4.51
C GLY A 55 -5.28 6.72 -3.75
N ILE A 56 -4.48 7.67 -4.22
CA ILE A 56 -3.23 8.09 -3.56
C ILE A 56 -3.51 8.72 -2.20
N LYS A 57 -4.53 9.58 -2.07
CA LYS A 57 -4.93 10.17 -0.77
C LYS A 57 -5.30 9.09 0.25
N ARG A 58 -6.06 8.08 -0.18
CA ARG A 58 -6.44 6.94 0.67
C ARG A 58 -5.23 6.10 1.10
N ILE A 59 -4.29 5.86 0.19
CA ILE A 59 -3.00 5.23 0.53
C ILE A 59 -2.24 6.06 1.57
N GLN A 60 -2.19 7.38 1.43
CA GLN A 60 -1.54 8.25 2.41
C GLN A 60 -2.20 8.16 3.78
N SER A 61 -3.53 8.22 3.85
CA SER A 61 -4.28 8.07 5.09
C SER A 61 -4.02 6.72 5.76
N PHE A 62 -3.98 5.63 5.00
CA PHE A 62 -3.59 4.31 5.50
C PHE A 62 -2.17 4.32 6.07
N CYS A 63 -1.17 4.80 5.31
CA CYS A 63 0.21 4.86 5.77
C CYS A 63 0.36 5.70 7.05
N GLN A 64 -0.36 6.81 7.18
CA GLN A 64 -0.34 7.64 8.39
C GLN A 64 -0.93 6.90 9.60
N ARG A 65 -2.06 6.19 9.41
CA ARG A 65 -2.70 5.40 10.46
C ARG A 65 -1.82 4.26 10.96
N HIS A 66 -1.07 3.62 10.06
CA HIS A 66 -0.19 2.49 10.39
C HIS A 66 1.26 2.92 10.63
N SER A 67 1.59 4.21 10.58
CA SER A 67 2.94 4.69 10.86
C SER A 67 3.30 4.41 12.32
N LYS A 68 4.52 3.92 12.57
CA LYS A 68 5.08 3.95 13.92
C LYS A 68 5.31 5.41 14.28
N HIS A 69 4.56 5.91 15.26
CA HIS A 69 4.89 7.17 15.90
C HIS A 69 6.10 6.90 16.78
N GLN A 70 7.22 7.56 16.48
CA GLN A 70 8.41 7.53 17.31
C GLN A 70 8.19 8.35 18.58
#